data_AF-A0A1I2MCZ3-F1
#
_entry.id   AF-A0A1I2MCZ3-F1
#
_cell.length_a   1.000
_cell.length_b   1.000
_cell.length_c   1.000
_cell.angle_alpha   90.00
_cell.angle_beta   90.00
_cell.angle_gamma   90.00
#
_symmetry.space_group_name_H-M   'P 1'
#
loop_
_entity.id
_entity.type
_entity.pdbx_description
1 polymer ?
#
loop_
_entity_poly.entity_id
_entity_poly.type
_entity_poly.pdbx_seq_one_letter_code
_entity_poly.pdbx_strand_id
1 'polypeptide(L)' 'MAVQRVFGGTLAWVADNDRHVATLLATHHPGIPNLGDISEIDWRHVKPIDIICAGFPCQDISFAGRGAGIMHYAGDA' A
#
# COMPACT_ATOMS: atom_id res chain seq x y z
N MET A 1 4.83 -3.59 -13.29
CA MET A 1 5.60 -3.79 -12.03
C MET A 1 6.32 -5.14 -12.04
N ALA A 2 7.29 -5.37 -11.14
CA ALA A 2 8.05 -6.63 -11.09
C ALA A 2 7.15 -7.86 -10.88
N VAL A 3 6.22 -7.79 -9.92
CA VAL A 3 5.23 -8.86 -9.66
C VAL A 3 4.43 -9.25 -10.90
N GLN A 4 3.93 -8.26 -11.67
CA GLN A 4 3.17 -8.52 -12.90
C GLN A 4 4.04 -9.19 -13.98
N ARG A 5 5.33 -8.83 -14.06
CA ARG A 5 6.26 -9.44 -15.02
C ARG A 5 6.57 -10.90 -14.70
N VAL A 6 6.64 -11.25 -13.41
CA VAL A 6 6.98 -12.60 -12.96
C VAL A 6 5.77 -13.54 -13.00
N PHE A 7 4.60 -13.09 -12.52
CA PHE A 7 3.45 -13.96 -12.34
C PHE A 7 2.41 -13.89 -13.47
N GLY A 8 2.46 -12.84 -14.30
CA GLY A 8 1.39 -12.55 -15.26
C GLY A 8 0.13 -12.08 -14.53
N GLY A 9 -0.33 -10.85 -14.78
CA GLY A 9 -1.51 -10.33 -14.10
C GLY A 9 -1.79 -8.85 -14.39
N THR A 10 -2.98 -8.42 -13.98
CA THR A 10 -3.42 -7.02 -14.09
C THR A 10 -3.45 -6.38 -12.70
N LEU A 11 -3.17 -5.08 -12.65
CA LEU A 11 -3.26 -4.33 -11.41
C LEU A 11 -4.73 -4.09 -11.10
N ALA A 12 -5.23 -4.61 -9.97
CA ALA A 12 -6.63 -4.49 -9.59
C ALA A 12 -6.92 -3.16 -8.87
N TRP A 13 -6.04 -2.79 -7.94
CA TRP A 13 -6.14 -1.59 -7.12
C TRP A 13 -4.79 -1.28 -6.47
N VAL A 14 -4.64 -0.05 -5.99
CA VAL A 14 -3.54 0.40 -5.12
C VAL A 14 -4.13 0.91 -3.80
N ALA A 15 -3.33 1.08 -2.76
CA ALA A 15 -3.80 1.61 -1.48
C ALA A 15 -2.68 2.43 -0.82
N ASP A 16 -2.82 3.75 -0.86
CA ASP A 16 -1.92 4.70 -0.21
C ASP A 16 -2.70 5.96 0.19
N ASN A 17 -2.57 6.39 1.45
CA ASN A 17 -3.29 7.54 2.01
C ASN A 17 -2.52 8.86 1.90
N ASP A 18 -1.26 8.87 1.45
CA ASP A 18 -0.53 10.11 1.18
C ASP A 18 -1.02 10.77 -0.11
N ARG A 19 -1.39 12.06 -0.03
CA ARG A 19 -1.96 12.83 -1.14
C ARG A 19 -1.03 12.96 -2.35
N HIS A 20 0.28 13.05 -2.10
CA HIS A 20 1.28 13.20 -3.16
C HIS A 20 1.51 11.86 -3.84
N VAL A 21 1.54 10.76 -3.07
CA VAL A 21 1.59 9.41 -3.63
C VAL A 21 0.32 9.12 -4.44
N ALA A 22 -0.86 9.47 -3.94
CA ALA A 22 -2.12 9.33 -4.69
C ALA A 22 -2.09 10.05 -6.04
N THR A 23 -1.47 11.23 -6.12
CA THR A 23 -1.28 11.98 -7.38
C THR A 23 -0.38 11.22 -8.36
N LEU A 24 0.73 10.66 -7.88
CA LEU A 24 1.61 9.84 -8.70
C LEU A 24 0.93 8.57 -9.20
N LEU A 25 0.20 7.88 -8.31
CA LEU A 25 -0.54 6.66 -8.64
C LEU A 25 -1.58 6.90 -9.72
N ALA A 26 -2.35 7.99 -9.63
CA ALA A 26 -3.33 8.37 -10.66
C ALA A 26 -2.68 8.64 -12.03
N THR A 27 -1.47 9.21 -12.04
CA THR A 27 -0.71 9.50 -13.26
C THR A 27 -0.15 8.22 -13.91
N HIS A 28 0.44 7.34 -13.10
CA HIS A 28 1.09 6.11 -13.60
C HIS A 28 0.12 4.95 -13.84
N HIS A 29 -1.03 4.94 -13.16
CA HIS A 29 -2.03 3.88 -13.23
C HIS A 29 -3.45 4.48 -13.46
N PRO A 30 -3.67 5.15 -14.60
CA PRO A 30 -4.95 5.78 -14.89
C PRO A 30 -6.08 4.74 -14.90
N GLY A 31 -7.18 5.07 -14.21
CA GLY A 31 -8.35 4.19 -14.10
C GLY A 31 -8.24 3.07 -13.06
N ILE A 32 -7.09 2.90 -12.40
CA ILE A 32 -6.94 1.97 -11.27
C ILE A 32 -7.32 2.68 -9.97
N PRO A 33 -8.24 2.11 -9.16
CA PRO A 33 -8.67 2.76 -7.93
C PRO A 33 -7.55 2.73 -6.87
N ASN A 34 -7.36 3.88 -6.19
CA ASN A 34 -6.64 3.95 -4.93
C ASN A 34 -7.64 3.82 -3.78
N LEU A 35 -7.48 2.78 -2.96
CA LEU A 35 -8.38 2.49 -1.84
C LEU A 35 -8.13 3.37 -0.60
N GLY A 36 -6.99 4.07 -0.55
CA GLY A 36 -6.63 4.95 0.57
C GLY A 36 -6.09 4.20 1.78
N ASP A 37 -6.51 4.63 2.97
CA ASP A 37 -6.01 4.10 4.25
C ASP A 37 -6.52 2.68 4.49
N ILE A 38 -5.61 1.71 4.49
CA ILE A 38 -5.95 0.29 4.64
C ILE A 38 -6.57 -0.08 6.00
N SER A 39 -6.43 0.76 7.02
CA SER A 39 -7.07 0.56 8.33
C SER A 39 -8.57 0.86 8.32
N GLU A 40 -9.04 1.66 7.35
CA GLU A 40 -10.44 2.13 7.24
C GLU A 40 -11.24 1.38 6.16
N ILE A 41 -10.60 0.47 5.41
CA ILE A 41 -11.25 -0.23 4.29
C ILE A 41 -12.20 -1.33 4.79
N ASP A 42 -13.44 -1.30 4.30
CA ASP A 42 -14.34 -2.46 4.36
C ASP A 42 -14.03 -3.47 3.25
N TRP A 43 -13.17 -4.43 3.56
CA TRP A 43 -12.66 -5.44 2.63
C TRP A 43 -13.73 -6.33 1.99
N ARG A 44 -14.94 -6.41 2.58
CA ARG A 44 -16.05 -7.19 2.01
C ARG A 44 -16.54 -6.63 0.68
N HIS A 45 -16.27 -5.36 0.41
CA HIS A 45 -16.65 -4.67 -0.83
C HIS A 45 -15.49 -4.52 -1.82
N VAL A 46 -14.28 -4.96 -1.46
CA VAL A 46 -13.10 -4.91 -2.33
C VAL A 46 -13.07 -6.17 -3.19
N LYS A 47 -12.83 -6.00 -4.49
CA LYS A 47 -12.69 -7.14 -5.41
C LYS A 47 -11.55 -8.07 -4.93
N PRO A 48 -11.79 -9.39 -4.81
CA PRO A 48 -10.75 -10.35 -4.47
C PRO A 48 -9.56 -10.31 -5.44
N ILE A 49 -8.38 -10.60 -4.90
CA ILE A 49 -7.11 -10.65 -5.62
C ILE A 49 -6.38 -11.94 -5.28
N ASP A 50 -5.54 -12.40 -6.21
CA ASP A 50 -4.73 -13.62 -6.02
C ASP A 50 -3.34 -13.31 -5.43
N ILE A 51 -2.81 -12.10 -5.68
CA ILE A 51 -1.46 -11.68 -5.26
C ILE A 51 -1.52 -10.27 -4.66
N ILE A 52 -0.94 -10.11 -3.47
CA ILE A 52 -0.74 -8.82 -2.81
C ILE A 52 0.75 -8.49 -2.73
N CYS A 53 1.10 -7.25 -3.04
CA CYS A 53 2.41 -6.68 -2.73
C CYS A 53 2.21 -5.57 -1.70
N ALA A 54 2.76 -5.74 -0.51
CA ALA A 54 2.64 -4.76 0.57
C ALA A 54 4.03 -4.45 1.14
N GLY A 55 4.40 -3.17 1.10
CA GLY A 55 5.49 -2.63 1.91
C GLY A 55 4.86 -1.84 3.05
N PHE A 56 4.89 -2.40 4.27
CA PHE A 56 4.33 -1.71 5.42
C PHE A 56 5.37 -0.72 6.01
N PRO A 57 4.93 0.31 6.76
CA PRO A 57 5.81 1.26 7.42
C PRO A 57 6.84 0.54 8.31
N CYS A 58 8.13 0.77 8.06
CA CYS A 58 9.22 0.09 8.78
C CYS A 58 9.94 0.97 9.82
N GLN A 59 9.45 2.19 10.07
CA GLN A 59 10.10 3.23 10.87
C GLN A 59 10.55 2.70 12.24
N ASP A 60 9.70 1.94 12.91
CA ASP A 60 9.99 1.45 14.26
C ASP A 60 10.95 0.26 14.31
N ILE A 61 11.11 -0.47 13.21
CA ILE A 61 11.97 -1.66 13.12
C ILE A 61 13.25 -1.42 12.30
N SER A 62 13.36 -0.27 11.64
CA SER A 62 14.50 0.08 10.81
C SER A 62 15.78 0.18 11.63
N PHE A 63 16.88 -0.34 11.08
CA PHE A 63 18.23 -0.19 11.66
C PHE A 63 18.67 1.29 11.73
N ALA A 64 18.15 2.14 10.84
CA ALA A 64 18.38 3.58 10.88
C ALA A 64 17.44 4.33 11.84
N GLY A 65 16.48 3.62 12.45
CA GLY A 65 15.49 4.15 13.39
C GLY A 65 15.85 3.87 14.85
N ARG A 66 14.85 3.99 15.73
CA ARG A 66 15.00 3.79 17.18
C ARG A 66 14.89 2.33 17.63
N GLY A 67 14.55 1.41 16.73
CA GLY A 67 14.35 0.00 17.07
C GLY A 67 13.26 -0.23 18.12
N ALA A 68 12.18 0.56 18.08
CA ALA A 68 11.07 0.49 19.04
C ALA A 68 10.20 -0.78 18.89
N GLY A 69 10.36 -1.54 17.80
CA GLY A 69 9.51 -2.72 17.52
C GLY A 69 8.16 -2.30 16.93
N ILE A 70 7.24 -3.23 16.69
CA ILE A 70 5.92 -2.90 16.10
C ILE A 70 4.99 -2.37 17.21
N MET A 71 5.31 -1.18 17.72
CA MET A 71 4.68 -0.61 18.90
C MET A 71 3.95 0.69 18.60
N HIS A 72 4.31 1.40 17.52
CA HIS A 72 3.65 2.64 17.12
C HIS A 72 2.90 2.43 15.81
N TYR A 73 1.72 3.05 15.72
CA TYR A 73 1.07 3.21 14.44
C TYR A 73 1.77 4.32 13.67
N ALA A 74 1.89 4.20 12.35
CA ALA A 74 2.59 5.19 11.52
C ALA A 74 1.96 6.60 11.57
N GLY A 75 0.74 6.73 12.11
CA GLY A 75 0.05 7.99 12.36
C GLY A 75 0.26 8.60 13.77
N ASP A 76 1.04 7.97 14.65
CA ASP A 76 1.27 8.43 16.04
C ASP A 76 2.41 9.47 16.16
N ALA A 77 2.96 9.95 15.03
CA ALA A 77 4.08 10.88 14.98
C ALA A 77 3.67 12.33 14.71
#